data_AF-A0A836W057-F1
#
_entry.id   AF-A0A836W057-F1
#
_cell.length_a   1.000
_cell.length_b   1.000
_cell.length_c   1.000
_cell.angle_alpha   90.00
_cell.angle_beta   90.00
_cell.angle_gamma   90.00
#
_symmetry.space_group_name_H-M   'P 1'
#
loop_
_entity.id
_entity.type
_entity.pdbx_description
1 polymer ?
#
loop_
_entity_poly.entity_id
_entity_poly.type
_entity_poly.pdbx_seq_one_letter_code
_entity_poly.pdbx_strand_id
1 'polypeptide(L)'
;MDGAAWAREGWIDWLIASPEWRPSDTDIPIERWRKLLGPANKTVRLIAATDLWLQGMPGGKVMSDDLQTQRAFTAAMLDRGADGIYLFNHFNWNDFRRTERAADGRTIVRDESLTLLRTAGRLDAALQGPRRHVVTFHHPAAPNMPNPKPLPALVQVGRHATFAISAGPRPAAGQAIVRVGLQKKPGINDARLAAQLNGTTCQPIADLTNPVSSASSPHDRRRVFHVADVADRMLQFKAPWDALRRGRNDIQVSLVRGRPQRIIWCELYIAPSASILRAPSRKESLFSSSCLRLSWGRQSPRTPASAAEDHRRAPVRADRSICGRPTRRS
;
A
#
# COMPACT_ATOMS: atom_id res chain seq x y z
N MET A 1 -1.59 23.33 -12.40
CA MET A 1 -1.43 23.79 -11.01
C MET A 1 0.06 23.96 -10.74
N ASP A 2 0.48 25.04 -10.08
CA ASP A 2 1.88 25.29 -9.69
C ASP A 2 1.98 25.50 -8.17
N GLY A 3 2.05 24.39 -7.43
CA GLY A 3 2.15 24.44 -5.97
C GLY A 3 3.46 25.03 -5.46
N ALA A 4 4.53 25.02 -6.28
CA ALA A 4 5.81 25.61 -5.88
C ALA A 4 5.77 27.14 -5.95
N ALA A 5 5.11 27.72 -6.97
CA ALA A 5 4.86 29.16 -7.04
C ALA A 5 4.01 29.62 -5.85
N TRP A 6 2.90 28.94 -5.57
CA TRP A 6 2.01 29.29 -4.45
C TRP A 6 2.74 29.28 -3.10
N ALA A 7 3.63 28.30 -2.89
CA ALA A 7 4.48 28.23 -1.71
C ALA A 7 5.45 29.43 -1.63
N ARG A 8 6.09 29.81 -2.73
CA ARG A 8 7.02 30.95 -2.78
C ARG A 8 6.34 32.30 -2.61
N GLU A 9 5.09 32.40 -3.04
CA GLU A 9 4.26 33.60 -2.90
C GLU A 9 3.53 33.67 -1.54
N GLY A 10 3.70 32.65 -0.69
CA GLY A 10 3.11 32.62 0.66
C GLY A 10 1.60 32.36 0.68
N TRP A 11 1.05 31.77 -0.38
CA TRP A 11 -0.39 31.45 -0.46
C TRP A 11 -0.75 30.15 0.25
N ILE A 12 0.24 29.29 0.48
CA ILE A 12 0.09 28.01 1.16
C ILE A 12 1.22 27.81 2.17
N ASP A 13 0.89 27.15 3.28
CA ASP A 13 1.86 26.74 4.29
C ASP A 13 2.11 25.22 4.25
N TRP A 14 1.31 24.48 3.49
CA TRP A 14 1.37 23.02 3.36
C TRP A 14 1.28 22.63 1.88
N LEU A 15 2.21 21.79 1.44
CA LEU A 15 2.19 21.17 0.12
C LEU A 15 2.23 19.65 0.30
N ILE A 16 1.17 18.98 -0.15
CA ILE A 16 1.05 17.51 -0.09
C ILE A 16 1.32 16.96 -1.49
N ALA A 17 2.46 16.29 -1.67
CA ALA A 17 2.75 15.57 -2.91
C ALA A 17 2.09 14.19 -2.84
N SER A 18 1.14 13.92 -3.73
CA SER A 18 0.31 12.72 -3.70
C SER A 18 0.13 12.11 -5.09
N PRO A 19 0.02 10.77 -5.19
CA PRO A 19 -0.68 10.15 -6.32
C PRO A 19 -2.18 10.53 -6.30
N GLU A 20 -2.89 10.29 -7.40
CA GLU A 20 -4.35 10.46 -7.45
C GLU A 20 -5.05 9.31 -6.71
N TRP A 21 -5.03 8.10 -7.30
CA TRP A 21 -5.64 6.92 -6.73
C TRP A 21 -5.14 5.67 -7.46
N ARG A 22 -4.65 4.67 -6.72
CA ARG A 22 -4.28 3.32 -7.21
C ARG A 22 -3.26 3.31 -8.38
N PRO A 23 -1.95 3.14 -8.10
CA PRO A 23 -1.34 2.82 -6.81
C PRO A 23 -0.87 4.04 -6.03
N SER A 24 -0.51 3.81 -4.77
CA SER A 24 0.43 4.64 -4.04
C SER A 24 1.72 4.78 -4.83
N ASP A 25 2.18 6.02 -5.00
CA ASP A 25 3.47 6.33 -5.59
C ASP A 25 4.54 6.18 -4.52
N THR A 26 5.36 5.14 -4.64
CA THR A 26 6.38 4.79 -3.64
C THR A 26 7.70 5.52 -3.85
N ASP A 27 7.82 6.33 -4.90
CA ASP A 27 9.06 7.02 -5.28
C ASP A 27 8.85 8.51 -5.59
N ILE A 28 7.99 9.17 -4.82
CA ILE A 28 7.77 10.63 -4.91
C ILE A 28 9.11 11.36 -4.77
N PRO A 29 9.50 12.25 -5.72
CA PRO A 29 10.79 12.91 -5.72
C PRO A 29 10.86 14.09 -4.74
N ILE A 30 10.82 13.79 -3.44
CA ILE A 30 10.77 14.78 -2.35
C ILE A 30 11.94 15.77 -2.40
N GLU A 31 13.16 15.30 -2.61
CA GLU A 31 14.35 16.15 -2.74
C GLU A 31 14.26 17.12 -3.92
N ARG A 32 13.54 16.76 -5.00
CA ARG A 32 13.29 17.66 -6.12
C ARG A 32 12.27 18.72 -5.74
N TRP A 33 11.20 18.34 -5.05
CA TRP A 33 10.22 19.30 -4.51
C TRP A 33 10.87 20.29 -3.55
N ARG A 34 11.74 19.82 -2.65
CA ARG A 34 12.54 20.67 -1.75
C ARG A 34 13.35 21.71 -2.51
N LYS A 35 14.00 21.31 -3.61
CA LYS A 35 14.74 22.24 -4.50
C LYS A 35 13.80 23.26 -5.17
N LEU A 36 12.64 22.82 -5.65
CA LEU A 36 11.66 23.69 -6.32
C LEU A 36 11.05 24.75 -5.38
N LEU A 37 10.85 24.40 -4.10
CA LEU A 37 10.35 25.33 -3.10
C LEU A 37 11.34 26.48 -2.81
N GLY A 38 12.65 26.27 -3.03
CA GLY A 38 13.65 27.31 -2.85
C GLY A 38 13.61 27.93 -1.44
N PRO A 39 13.57 29.27 -1.29
CA PRO A 39 13.47 29.92 0.02
C PRO A 39 12.24 29.50 0.84
N ALA A 40 11.11 29.19 0.20
CA ALA A 40 9.87 28.78 0.87
C ALA A 40 10.00 27.44 1.60
N ASN A 41 11.07 26.68 1.34
CA ASN A 41 11.34 25.43 2.03
C ASN A 41 11.49 25.57 3.56
N LYS A 42 11.72 26.80 4.06
CA LYS A 42 11.82 27.09 5.49
C LYS A 42 10.46 27.31 6.17
N THR A 43 9.43 27.62 5.39
CA THR A 43 8.12 28.03 5.91
C THR A 43 7.02 27.03 5.54
N VAL A 44 7.15 26.38 4.37
CA VAL A 44 6.16 25.42 3.88
C VAL A 44 6.49 24.00 4.31
N ARG A 45 5.50 23.31 4.87
CA ARG A 45 5.58 21.88 5.16
C ARG A 45 5.38 21.06 3.89
N LEU A 46 6.37 20.27 3.51
CA LEU A 46 6.27 19.33 2.39
C LEU A 46 5.94 17.93 2.91
N ILE A 47 4.74 17.46 2.60
CA ILE A 47 4.21 16.18 3.10
C ILE A 47 4.15 15.19 1.94
N ALA A 48 4.60 13.96 2.16
CA ALA A 48 4.45 12.87 1.21
C ALA A 48 3.16 12.10 1.51
N ALA A 49 2.30 11.90 0.50
CA ALA A 49 1.07 11.14 0.67
C ALA A 49 1.17 9.73 0.09
N THR A 50 0.55 8.79 0.78
CA THR A 50 0.32 7.43 0.31
C THR A 50 -1.17 7.14 0.26
N ASP A 51 -1.57 6.28 -0.67
CA ASP A 51 -2.91 5.73 -0.78
C ASP A 51 -2.96 4.31 -0.16
N LEU A 52 -4.15 3.72 -0.05
CA LEU A 52 -4.32 2.36 0.48
C LEU A 52 -3.84 1.27 -0.49
N TRP A 53 -3.68 1.55 -1.78
CA TRP A 53 -3.52 0.52 -2.80
C TRP A 53 -2.12 0.45 -3.40
N LEU A 54 -1.53 -0.75 -3.42
CA LEU A 54 -0.26 -1.03 -4.09
C LEU A 54 -0.50 -1.82 -5.37
N GLN A 55 0.17 -1.42 -6.45
CA GLN A 55 0.09 -2.06 -7.76
C GLN A 55 1.42 -1.90 -8.50
N GLY A 56 1.99 -3.02 -8.96
CA GLY A 56 3.26 -3.00 -9.68
C GLY A 56 3.15 -2.40 -11.09
N MET A 57 2.05 -2.69 -11.80
CA MET A 57 1.82 -2.23 -13.17
C MET A 57 0.36 -1.85 -13.43
N PRO A 58 0.07 -0.94 -14.38
CA PRO A 58 -1.29 -0.61 -14.77
C PRO A 58 -2.10 -1.88 -15.12
N GLY A 59 -3.28 -2.02 -14.51
CA GLY A 59 -4.16 -3.18 -14.74
C GLY A 59 -3.78 -4.47 -14.01
N GLY A 60 -2.65 -4.51 -13.30
CA GLY A 60 -2.20 -5.67 -12.51
C GLY A 60 -3.05 -5.96 -11.26
N LYS A 61 -2.67 -7.01 -10.52
CA LYS A 61 -3.23 -7.28 -9.19
C LYS A 61 -2.93 -6.11 -8.25
N VAL A 62 -3.85 -5.89 -7.31
CA VAL A 62 -3.76 -4.81 -6.33
C VAL A 62 -3.78 -5.38 -4.94
N MET A 63 -2.84 -4.91 -4.13
CA MET A 63 -2.69 -5.32 -2.76
C MET A 63 -3.05 -4.13 -1.88
N SER A 64 -3.78 -4.36 -0.80
CA SER A 64 -3.90 -3.34 0.25
C SER A 64 -2.55 -3.14 0.92
N ASP A 65 -2.22 -1.90 1.20
CA ASP A 65 -1.12 -1.49 2.07
C ASP A 65 -1.17 -2.27 3.40
N ASP A 66 -0.01 -2.50 3.99
CA ASP A 66 0.17 -3.13 5.29
C ASP A 66 1.20 -2.34 6.11
N LEU A 67 1.40 -2.73 7.37
CA LEU A 67 2.34 -2.02 8.22
C LEU A 67 3.78 -2.06 7.67
N GLN A 68 4.18 -3.10 6.93
CA GLN A 68 5.53 -3.20 6.37
C GLN A 68 5.73 -2.28 5.17
N THR A 69 4.73 -2.17 4.29
CA THR A 69 4.77 -1.26 3.15
C THR A 69 4.60 0.20 3.58
N GLN A 70 3.80 0.47 4.61
CA GLN A 70 3.75 1.82 5.20
C GLN A 70 5.10 2.21 5.82
N ARG A 71 5.73 1.33 6.62
CA ARG A 71 7.07 1.62 7.17
C ARG A 71 8.10 1.87 6.06
N ALA A 72 8.01 1.13 4.97
CA ALA A 72 8.87 1.34 3.80
C ALA A 72 8.67 2.73 3.19
N PHE A 73 7.43 3.14 2.98
CA PHE A 73 7.08 4.47 2.47
C PHE A 73 7.59 5.58 3.41
N THR A 74 7.27 5.49 4.70
CA THR A 74 7.72 6.44 5.73
C THR A 74 9.23 6.56 5.76
N ALA A 75 9.95 5.43 5.75
CA ALA A 75 11.41 5.44 5.78
C ALA A 75 12.00 6.10 4.52
N ALA A 76 11.44 5.83 3.35
CA ALA A 76 11.91 6.41 2.09
C ALA A 76 11.64 7.92 2.02
N MET A 77 10.41 8.36 2.34
CA MET A 77 10.00 9.75 2.17
C MET A 77 10.62 10.69 3.21
N LEU A 78 10.70 10.26 4.48
CA LEU A 78 11.30 11.09 5.53
C LEU A 78 12.83 11.21 5.34
N ASP A 79 13.51 10.17 4.87
CA ASP A 79 14.96 10.22 4.58
C ASP A 79 15.30 11.14 3.40
N ARG A 80 14.38 11.26 2.44
CA ARG A 80 14.47 12.22 1.33
C ARG A 80 14.06 13.63 1.73
N GLY A 81 13.63 13.81 2.98
CA GLY A 81 13.38 15.09 3.62
C GLY A 81 11.93 15.53 3.59
N ALA A 82 10.93 14.65 3.61
CA ALA A 82 9.54 15.07 3.84
C ALA A 82 9.33 15.46 5.32
N ASP A 83 8.46 16.43 5.60
CA ASP A 83 8.13 16.90 6.96
C ASP A 83 7.06 16.03 7.66
N GLY A 84 6.51 15.05 6.95
CA GLY A 84 5.46 14.18 7.44
C GLY A 84 4.89 13.30 6.36
N ILE A 85 3.96 12.44 6.79
CA ILE A 85 3.28 11.47 5.95
C ILE A 85 1.77 11.72 6.03
N TYR A 86 1.13 11.82 4.87
CA TYR A 86 -0.31 11.90 4.75
C TYR A 86 -0.87 10.54 4.32
N LEU A 87 -1.91 10.07 4.99
CA LEU A 87 -2.56 8.78 4.76
C LEU A 87 -3.91 9.01 4.06
N PHE A 88 -3.96 8.87 2.73
CA PHE A 88 -5.20 8.99 1.96
C PHE A 88 -5.86 7.61 1.81
N ASN A 89 -7.19 7.54 1.98
CA ASN A 89 -7.98 6.30 1.97
C ASN A 89 -7.71 5.30 3.12
N HIS A 90 -6.96 5.67 4.15
CA HIS A 90 -6.75 4.84 5.35
C HIS A 90 -7.79 5.14 6.45
N PHE A 91 -9.08 5.13 6.09
CA PHE A 91 -10.16 5.54 7.00
C PHE A 91 -10.68 4.42 7.90
N ASN A 92 -10.62 3.17 7.45
CA ASN A 92 -11.31 2.07 8.10
C ASN A 92 -10.34 1.22 8.91
N TRP A 93 -10.66 0.98 10.18
CA TRP A 93 -9.94 0.03 11.04
C TRP A 93 -9.90 -1.39 10.42
N ASN A 94 -10.87 -1.74 9.57
CA ASN A 94 -10.86 -3.01 8.85
C ASN A 94 -9.81 -3.08 7.73
N ASP A 95 -9.27 -1.96 7.25
CA ASP A 95 -8.26 -1.97 6.18
C ASP A 95 -6.93 -2.57 6.64
N PHE A 96 -6.64 -2.47 7.94
CA PHE A 96 -5.45 -3.03 8.60
C PHE A 96 -5.77 -4.23 9.49
N ARG A 97 -7.00 -4.74 9.41
CA ARG A 97 -7.41 -5.97 10.07
C ARG A 97 -7.24 -7.14 9.12
N ARG A 98 -6.32 -8.04 9.43
CA ARG A 98 -6.06 -9.25 8.65
C ARG A 98 -6.50 -10.48 9.41
N THR A 99 -7.21 -11.33 8.70
CA THR A 99 -7.61 -12.65 9.19
C THR A 99 -6.76 -13.68 8.46
N GLU A 100 -5.88 -14.33 9.20
CA GLU A 100 -4.97 -15.36 8.72
C GLU A 100 -5.43 -16.73 9.25
N ARG A 101 -5.11 -17.80 8.51
CA ARG A 101 -5.28 -19.16 9.02
C ARG A 101 -3.90 -19.73 9.32
N ALA A 102 -3.67 -20.09 10.58
CA ALA A 102 -2.43 -20.74 10.99
C ALA A 102 -2.33 -22.15 10.37
N ALA A 103 -1.11 -22.70 10.35
CA ALA A 103 -0.85 -24.05 9.82
C ALA A 103 -1.64 -25.16 10.56
N ASP A 104 -1.98 -24.93 11.83
CA ASP A 104 -2.82 -25.81 12.65
C ASP A 104 -4.33 -25.58 12.46
N GLY A 105 -4.72 -24.74 11.50
CA GLY A 105 -6.10 -24.44 11.17
C GLY A 105 -6.76 -23.34 12.00
N ARG A 106 -6.09 -22.78 13.03
CA ARG A 106 -6.65 -21.69 13.83
C ARG A 106 -6.76 -20.40 13.03
N THR A 107 -7.82 -19.63 13.29
CA THR A 107 -7.98 -18.27 12.75
C THR A 107 -7.25 -17.28 13.64
N ILE A 108 -6.29 -16.54 13.08
CA ILE A 108 -5.58 -15.45 13.74
C ILE A 108 -6.09 -14.14 13.15
N VAL A 109 -6.60 -13.26 14.01
CA VAL A 109 -6.97 -11.90 13.62
C VAL A 109 -5.89 -10.94 14.11
N ARG A 110 -5.24 -10.25 13.18
CA ARG A 110 -4.28 -9.18 13.47
C ARG A 110 -4.93 -7.86 13.13
N ASP A 111 -4.89 -6.91 14.04
CA ASP A 111 -5.30 -5.52 13.80
C ASP A 111 -4.09 -4.62 14.01
N GLU A 112 -3.61 -4.04 12.92
CA GLU A 112 -2.43 -3.17 12.93
C GLU A 112 -2.79 -1.68 12.87
N SER A 113 -4.08 -1.32 12.90
CA SER A 113 -4.56 0.06 12.69
C SER A 113 -3.97 1.05 13.69
N LEU A 114 -4.01 0.71 14.98
CA LEU A 114 -3.46 1.58 16.03
C LEU A 114 -1.94 1.71 15.94
N THR A 115 -1.25 0.61 15.60
CA THR A 115 0.20 0.62 15.41
C THR A 115 0.58 1.49 14.22
N LEU A 116 -0.15 1.39 13.11
CA LEU A 116 0.00 2.25 11.95
C LEU A 116 -0.15 3.72 12.34
N LEU A 117 -1.26 4.12 12.95
CA LEU A 117 -1.51 5.53 13.31
C LEU A 117 -0.45 6.10 14.27
N ARG A 118 0.12 5.27 15.14
CA ARG A 118 1.20 5.67 16.05
C ARG A 118 2.57 5.78 15.37
N THR A 119 2.78 5.12 14.23
CA THR A 119 4.13 4.93 13.65
C THR A 119 4.29 5.44 12.22
N ALA A 120 3.22 5.65 11.46
CA ALA A 120 3.25 5.97 10.03
C ALA A 120 3.95 7.30 9.71
N GLY A 121 4.03 8.24 10.66
CA GLY A 121 4.75 9.52 10.48
C GLY A 121 6.15 9.56 11.11
N ARG A 122 6.67 8.43 11.60
CA ARG A 122 7.86 8.39 12.46
C ARG A 122 8.98 7.55 11.86
N LEU A 123 10.10 8.20 11.52
CA LEU A 123 11.25 7.52 10.92
C LEU A 123 11.84 6.46 11.87
N ASP A 124 12.04 6.80 13.15
CA ASP A 124 12.56 5.89 14.16
C ASP A 124 11.70 4.63 14.29
N ALA A 125 10.37 4.78 14.36
CA ALA A 125 9.44 3.66 14.44
C ALA A 125 9.42 2.82 13.15
N ALA A 126 9.53 3.47 11.98
CA ALA A 126 9.59 2.80 10.70
C ALA A 126 10.82 1.89 10.57
N LEU A 127 11.96 2.30 11.15
CA LEU A 127 13.22 1.57 11.11
C LEU A 127 13.29 0.38 12.07
N GLN A 128 12.38 0.26 13.03
CA GLN A 128 12.39 -0.83 14.02
C GLN A 128 11.80 -2.14 13.47
N GLY A 129 10.98 -2.08 12.43
CA GLY A 129 10.25 -3.24 11.91
C GLY A 129 10.67 -3.66 10.51
N PRO A 130 10.13 -4.79 10.02
CA PRO A 130 10.25 -5.18 8.62
C PRO A 130 9.61 -4.15 7.70
N ARG A 131 10.23 -3.95 6.53
CA ARG A 131 9.84 -2.99 5.50
C ARG A 131 9.76 -3.69 4.15
N ARG A 132 8.72 -3.39 3.37
CA ARG A 132 8.53 -3.87 2.00
C ARG A 132 8.50 -2.69 1.05
N HIS A 133 9.62 -2.41 0.39
CA HIS A 133 9.73 -1.34 -0.59
C HIS A 133 9.32 -1.88 -1.96
N VAL A 134 8.15 -1.49 -2.45
CA VAL A 134 7.55 -2.03 -3.67
C VAL A 134 7.81 -1.08 -4.83
N VAL A 135 8.13 -1.60 -6.01
CA VAL A 135 8.14 -0.81 -7.25
C VAL A 135 6.70 -0.58 -7.70
N THR A 136 6.25 0.67 -7.70
CA THR A 136 4.96 1.09 -8.26
C THR A 136 5.16 2.01 -9.46
N PHE A 137 4.21 2.91 -9.77
CA PHE A 137 4.33 3.85 -10.86
C PHE A 137 3.58 5.15 -10.57
N HIS A 138 4.02 6.25 -11.18
CA HIS A 138 3.39 7.57 -11.02
C HIS A 138 2.05 7.64 -11.75
N HIS A 139 0.95 7.93 -11.06
CA HIS A 139 -0.36 8.19 -11.66
C HIS A 139 -1.07 9.33 -10.89
N PRO A 140 -1.54 10.38 -11.59
CA PRO A 140 -1.64 10.57 -13.03
C PRO A 140 -0.37 11.18 -13.63
N ALA A 141 -0.33 11.37 -14.95
CA ALA A 141 0.61 12.29 -15.58
C ALA A 141 -0.16 13.41 -16.28
N ALA A 142 0.48 14.56 -16.40
CA ALA A 142 -0.08 15.64 -17.19
C ALA A 142 -0.27 15.19 -18.66
N PRO A 143 -1.30 15.71 -19.36
CA PRO A 143 -1.50 15.42 -20.76
C PRO A 143 -0.22 15.62 -21.58
N ASN A 144 0.06 14.69 -22.50
CA ASN A 144 1.22 14.71 -23.39
C ASN A 144 2.60 14.63 -22.71
N MET A 145 2.68 14.43 -21.39
CA MET A 145 3.95 14.20 -20.71
C MET A 145 4.33 12.72 -20.71
N PRO A 146 5.60 12.37 -20.99
CA PRO A 146 6.09 11.02 -20.82
C PRO A 146 5.86 10.53 -19.39
N ASN A 147 5.27 9.33 -19.24
CA ASN A 147 5.04 8.69 -17.95
C ASN A 147 5.50 7.23 -18.01
N PRO A 148 6.82 6.99 -18.07
CA PRO A 148 7.36 5.64 -18.17
C PRO A 148 6.92 4.81 -16.96
N LYS A 149 6.47 3.59 -17.23
CA LYS A 149 6.12 2.61 -16.20
C LYS A 149 7.28 1.64 -16.06
N PRO A 150 7.81 1.40 -14.85
CA PRO A 150 8.91 0.45 -14.65
C PRO A 150 8.47 -1.00 -14.91
N LEU A 151 7.18 -1.28 -14.77
CA LEU A 151 6.56 -2.58 -14.98
C LEU A 151 5.35 -2.46 -15.92
N PRO A 152 5.05 -3.49 -16.73
CA PRO A 152 5.76 -4.76 -16.82
C PRO A 152 7.13 -4.64 -17.53
N ALA A 153 8.09 -5.46 -17.12
CA ALA A 153 9.41 -5.55 -17.76
C ALA A 153 9.65 -6.91 -18.40
N LEU A 154 10.17 -6.94 -19.62
CA LEU A 154 10.56 -8.17 -20.31
C LEU A 154 11.99 -8.55 -19.93
N VAL A 155 12.20 -9.82 -19.55
CA VAL A 155 13.54 -10.41 -19.34
C VAL A 155 13.74 -11.61 -20.26
N GLN A 156 14.93 -11.69 -20.84
CA GLN A 156 15.36 -12.77 -21.73
C GLN A 156 16.87 -13.01 -21.56
N VAL A 157 17.37 -14.15 -22.00
CA VAL A 157 18.81 -14.45 -21.89
C VAL A 157 19.61 -13.35 -22.58
N GLY A 158 20.65 -12.84 -21.91
CA GLY A 158 21.47 -11.72 -22.38
C GLY A 158 20.86 -10.32 -22.17
N ARG A 159 19.63 -10.20 -21.64
CA ARG A 159 19.00 -8.90 -21.34
C ARG A 159 18.47 -8.88 -19.90
N HIS A 160 18.82 -7.82 -19.17
CA HIS A 160 18.32 -7.59 -17.82
C HIS A 160 17.30 -6.44 -17.78
N ALA A 161 16.48 -6.42 -16.73
CA ALA A 161 15.68 -5.28 -16.31
C ALA A 161 16.29 -4.68 -15.03
N THR A 162 16.20 -3.36 -14.88
CA THR A 162 16.72 -2.65 -13.70
C THR A 162 15.59 -1.88 -13.04
N PHE A 163 15.47 -1.99 -11.72
CA PHE A 163 14.47 -1.30 -10.91
C PHE A 163 15.15 -0.50 -9.82
N ALA A 164 14.86 0.79 -9.74
CA ALA A 164 15.35 1.65 -8.67
C ALA A 164 14.33 1.68 -7.52
N ILE A 165 14.82 1.53 -6.30
CA ILE A 165 14.00 1.58 -5.08
C ILE A 165 14.66 2.49 -4.06
N SER A 166 13.91 3.48 -3.59
CA SER A 166 14.30 4.31 -2.44
C SER A 166 13.98 3.56 -1.14
N ALA A 167 15.02 3.12 -0.43
CA ALA A 167 14.91 2.31 0.78
C ALA A 167 15.01 3.10 2.10
N GLY A 168 15.29 4.41 2.03
CA GLY A 168 15.57 5.23 3.20
C GLY A 168 16.86 4.79 3.91
N PRO A 169 16.96 4.94 5.24
CA PRO A 169 18.16 4.59 6.00
C PRO A 169 18.42 3.08 5.97
N ARG A 170 19.70 2.72 5.80
CA ARG A 170 20.18 1.35 5.96
C ARG A 170 20.25 1.01 7.46
N PRO A 171 19.57 -0.04 7.94
CA PRO A 171 19.74 -0.50 9.33
C PRO A 171 21.18 -0.97 9.57
N ALA A 172 21.63 -1.00 10.84
CA ALA A 172 22.98 -1.47 11.16
C ALA A 172 23.18 -2.95 10.79
N ALA A 173 22.21 -3.81 11.11
CA ALA A 173 22.23 -5.24 10.83
C ALA A 173 20.82 -5.75 10.49
N GLY A 174 20.75 -6.82 9.70
CA GLY A 174 19.49 -7.44 9.32
C GLY A 174 19.60 -8.35 8.10
N GLN A 175 18.48 -8.51 7.42
CA GLN A 175 18.39 -9.24 6.15
C GLN A 175 17.74 -8.39 5.07
N ALA A 176 18.16 -8.60 3.82
CA ALA A 176 17.56 -8.03 2.63
C ALA A 176 17.17 -9.15 1.66
N ILE A 177 15.94 -9.11 1.15
CA ILE A 177 15.43 -10.08 0.18
C ILE A 177 14.82 -9.29 -0.99
N VAL A 178 15.31 -9.58 -2.20
CA VAL A 178 14.68 -9.14 -3.44
C VAL A 178 13.60 -10.13 -3.81
N ARG A 179 12.39 -9.64 -4.12
CA ARG A 179 11.30 -10.47 -4.63
C ARG A 179 10.87 -10.03 -6.02
N VAL A 180 10.63 -11.00 -6.90
CA VAL A 180 10.30 -10.76 -8.31
C VAL A 180 9.08 -11.58 -8.69
N GLY A 181 7.99 -10.92 -9.07
CA GLY A 181 6.76 -11.55 -9.52
C GLY A 181 6.69 -11.68 -11.03
N LEU A 182 6.46 -12.89 -11.52
CA LEU A 182 6.28 -13.19 -12.95
C LEU A 182 4.80 -13.34 -13.32
N GLN A 183 4.45 -12.82 -14.50
CA GLN A 183 3.14 -13.09 -15.13
C GLN A 183 3.14 -14.50 -15.75
N LYS A 184 1.99 -15.18 -15.72
CA LYS A 184 1.76 -16.46 -16.39
C LYS A 184 2.17 -16.38 -17.86
N LYS A 185 3.19 -17.16 -18.20
CA LYS A 185 3.73 -17.35 -19.55
C LYS A 185 4.16 -18.80 -19.73
N PRO A 186 4.23 -19.30 -20.98
CA PRO A 186 4.82 -20.61 -21.26
C PRO A 186 6.24 -20.73 -20.66
N GLY A 187 6.52 -21.83 -19.97
CA GLY A 187 7.83 -22.08 -19.35
C GLY A 187 8.09 -21.32 -18.04
N ILE A 188 7.07 -20.71 -17.41
CA ILE A 188 7.24 -19.98 -16.14
C ILE A 188 7.88 -20.83 -15.02
N ASN A 189 7.57 -22.12 -14.95
CA ASN A 189 8.12 -23.04 -13.95
C ASN A 189 9.59 -23.42 -14.23
N ASP A 190 9.98 -23.43 -15.51
CA ASP A 190 11.33 -23.74 -15.95
C ASP A 190 12.26 -22.52 -15.94
N ALA A 191 11.69 -21.32 -15.90
CA ALA A 191 12.43 -20.08 -15.85
C ALA A 191 13.34 -20.04 -14.60
N ARG A 192 14.61 -19.71 -14.81
CA ARG A 192 15.60 -19.44 -13.76
C ARG A 192 16.11 -18.03 -13.96
N LEU A 193 15.89 -17.20 -12.95
CA LEU A 193 16.32 -15.81 -12.95
C LEU A 193 17.53 -15.66 -12.03
N ALA A 194 18.34 -14.65 -12.28
CA ALA A 194 19.34 -14.14 -11.34
C ALA A 194 18.99 -12.69 -10.99
N ALA A 195 19.25 -12.32 -9.74
CA ALA A 195 19.10 -10.95 -9.26
C ALA A 195 20.42 -10.42 -8.72
N GLN A 196 20.64 -9.12 -8.87
CA GLN A 196 21.73 -8.39 -8.23
C GLN A 196 21.15 -7.18 -7.51
N LEU A 197 21.69 -6.85 -6.34
CA LEU A 197 21.43 -5.62 -5.61
C LEU A 197 22.68 -4.75 -5.67
N ASN A 198 22.57 -3.55 -6.26
CA ASN A 198 23.69 -2.61 -6.42
C ASN A 198 24.95 -3.25 -7.04
N GLY A 199 24.76 -4.12 -8.04
CA GLY A 199 25.83 -4.85 -8.73
C GLY A 199 26.38 -6.07 -7.98
N THR A 200 25.83 -6.41 -6.81
CA THR A 200 26.23 -7.60 -6.05
C THR A 200 25.22 -8.72 -6.24
N THR A 201 25.68 -9.91 -6.61
CA THR A 201 24.84 -11.10 -6.82
C THR A 201 24.05 -11.49 -5.58
N CYS A 202 22.74 -11.70 -5.77
CA CYS A 202 21.86 -12.25 -4.75
C CYS A 202 21.75 -13.78 -4.87
N GLN A 203 21.68 -14.47 -3.74
CA GLN A 203 21.51 -15.92 -3.70
C GLN A 203 20.03 -16.28 -3.92
N PRO A 204 19.67 -17.12 -4.91
CA PRO A 204 18.29 -17.59 -5.06
C PRO A 204 17.89 -18.42 -3.83
N ILE A 205 16.67 -18.20 -3.33
CA ILE A 205 16.06 -18.99 -2.26
C ILE A 205 14.69 -19.49 -2.72
N ALA A 206 14.00 -20.28 -1.88
CA ALA A 206 12.69 -20.81 -2.23
C ALA A 206 11.69 -19.70 -2.63
N ASP A 207 10.90 -19.97 -3.67
CA ASP A 207 9.83 -19.09 -4.11
C ASP A 207 8.88 -18.79 -2.95
N LEU A 208 8.34 -17.57 -2.93
CA LEU A 208 7.36 -17.19 -1.92
C LEU A 208 6.01 -17.77 -2.32
N THR A 209 5.48 -18.66 -1.47
CA THR A 209 4.13 -19.20 -1.62
C THR A 209 3.19 -18.55 -0.60
N ASN A 210 1.91 -18.44 -0.92
CA ASN A 210 0.90 -18.15 0.08
C ASN A 210 0.39 -19.47 0.69
N PRO A 211 0.69 -19.78 1.97
CA PRO A 211 0.23 -21.02 2.59
C PRO A 211 -1.27 -21.01 2.87
N VAL A 212 -1.92 -19.84 2.85
CA VAL A 212 -3.35 -19.68 3.09
C VAL A 212 -3.98 -19.27 1.79
N SER A 213 -4.86 -20.09 1.21
CA SER A 213 -5.66 -19.65 0.07
C SER A 213 -6.54 -18.48 0.52
N SER A 214 -6.11 -17.24 0.24
CA SER A 214 -6.96 -16.07 0.44
C SER A 214 -7.90 -16.01 -0.74
N ALA A 215 -9.19 -16.26 -0.49
CA ALA A 215 -10.23 -16.05 -1.49
C ALA A 215 -10.10 -14.63 -2.04
N SER A 216 -10.12 -14.50 -3.38
CA SER A 216 -10.18 -13.19 -4.02
C SER A 216 -11.40 -12.41 -3.51
N SER A 217 -11.25 -11.10 -3.32
CA SER A 217 -12.39 -10.26 -2.94
C SER A 217 -13.56 -10.47 -3.92
N PRO A 218 -14.79 -10.73 -3.45
CA PRO A 218 -15.94 -10.92 -4.33
C PRO A 218 -16.26 -9.65 -5.14
N HIS A 219 -15.82 -8.47 -4.66
CA HIS A 219 -16.10 -7.18 -5.27
C HIS A 219 -14.95 -6.65 -6.17
N ASP A 220 -13.72 -7.11 -5.97
CA ASP A 220 -12.59 -6.79 -6.86
C ASP A 220 -11.69 -8.01 -7.02
N ARG A 221 -11.84 -8.74 -8.13
CA ARG A 221 -11.04 -9.94 -8.45
C ARG A 221 -9.55 -9.65 -8.63
N ARG A 222 -9.15 -8.37 -8.76
CA ARG A 222 -7.75 -7.95 -8.79
C ARG A 222 -7.18 -7.76 -7.40
N ARG A 223 -8.02 -7.62 -6.37
CA ARG A 223 -7.59 -7.45 -4.98
C ARG A 223 -7.03 -8.77 -4.45
N VAL A 224 -5.83 -8.70 -3.91
CA VAL A 224 -5.13 -9.80 -3.23
C VAL A 224 -4.66 -9.34 -1.86
N PHE A 225 -4.51 -10.31 -0.95
CA PHE A 225 -4.18 -10.03 0.45
C PHE A 225 -2.77 -10.49 0.83
N HIS A 226 -2.13 -11.31 0.01
CA HIS A 226 -0.75 -11.73 0.21
C HIS A 226 0.11 -11.37 -0.99
N VAL A 227 1.35 -11.00 -0.75
CA VAL A 227 2.30 -10.60 -1.80
C VAL A 227 2.55 -11.70 -2.82
N ALA A 228 2.54 -12.97 -2.40
CA ALA A 228 2.73 -14.09 -3.32
C ALA A 228 1.64 -14.16 -4.41
N ASP A 229 0.46 -13.56 -4.15
CA ASP A 229 -0.70 -13.63 -5.04
C ASP A 229 -0.76 -12.45 -6.03
N VAL A 230 0.15 -11.47 -5.93
CA VAL A 230 0.21 -10.34 -6.88
C VAL A 230 0.71 -10.78 -8.27
N ALA A 231 1.31 -11.98 -8.35
CA ALA A 231 1.89 -12.57 -9.54
C ALA A 231 1.63 -14.09 -9.57
N ASP A 232 1.81 -14.71 -10.74
CA ASP A 232 1.58 -16.16 -10.90
C ASP A 232 2.71 -17.01 -10.31
N ARG A 233 3.90 -16.41 -10.16
CA ARG A 233 5.07 -17.00 -9.49
C ARG A 233 5.89 -15.89 -8.84
N MET A 234 6.22 -16.05 -7.55
CA MET A 234 7.00 -15.05 -6.80
C MET A 234 8.36 -15.61 -6.41
N LEU A 235 9.41 -15.24 -7.15
CA LEU A 235 10.78 -15.66 -6.87
C LEU A 235 11.40 -14.81 -5.77
N GLN A 236 12.33 -15.38 -5.02
CA GLN A 236 13.05 -14.70 -3.95
C GLN A 236 14.56 -14.85 -4.09
N PHE A 237 15.29 -13.78 -3.75
CA PHE A 237 16.74 -13.76 -3.76
C PHE A 237 17.25 -13.06 -2.50
N LYS A 238 18.02 -13.78 -1.68
CA LYS A 238 18.70 -13.20 -0.51
C LYS A 238 19.85 -12.33 -0.98
N ALA A 239 19.77 -11.03 -0.72
CA ALA A 239 20.84 -10.10 -1.05
C ALA A 239 21.92 -10.12 0.05
N PRO A 240 23.21 -10.03 -0.30
CA PRO A 240 24.25 -9.76 0.69
C PRO A 240 23.94 -8.47 1.44
N TRP A 241 24.03 -8.49 2.77
CA TRP A 241 23.64 -7.34 3.59
C TRP A 241 24.44 -6.08 3.23
N ASP A 242 25.73 -6.25 2.91
CA ASP A 242 26.62 -5.15 2.55
C ASP A 242 26.33 -4.51 1.20
N ALA A 243 25.56 -5.20 0.35
CA ALA A 243 25.08 -4.62 -0.89
C ALA A 243 23.99 -3.55 -0.66
N LEU A 244 23.26 -3.59 0.46
CA LEU A 244 22.23 -2.60 0.77
C LEU A 244 22.84 -1.22 1.01
N ARG A 245 22.22 -0.17 0.48
CA ARG A 245 22.64 1.24 0.66
C ARG A 245 21.54 2.07 1.30
N ARG A 246 21.92 3.18 1.93
CA ARG A 246 20.99 4.26 2.28
C ARG A 246 20.43 4.88 1.00
N GLY A 247 19.15 5.23 1.01
CA GLY A 247 18.48 5.87 -0.12
C GLY A 247 18.27 4.90 -1.27
N ARG A 248 18.77 5.24 -2.45
CA ARG A 248 18.51 4.49 -3.69
C ARG A 248 19.29 3.17 -3.74
N ASN A 249 18.58 2.11 -4.11
CA ASN A 249 19.10 0.79 -4.40
C ASN A 249 18.62 0.33 -5.77
N ASP A 250 19.52 -0.13 -6.62
CA ASP A 250 19.18 -0.65 -7.94
C ASP A 250 19.16 -2.19 -7.91
N ILE A 251 18.04 -2.76 -8.34
CA ILE A 251 17.84 -4.20 -8.49
C ILE A 251 17.92 -4.55 -9.97
N GLN A 252 18.90 -5.37 -10.34
CA GLN A 252 18.98 -5.91 -11.69
C GLN A 252 18.47 -7.34 -11.70
N VAL A 253 17.61 -7.68 -12.66
CA VAL A 253 17.04 -9.02 -12.82
C VAL A 253 17.28 -9.49 -14.24
N SER A 254 17.82 -10.69 -14.39
CA SER A 254 18.11 -11.31 -15.69
C SER A 254 17.57 -12.73 -15.76
N LEU A 255 17.28 -13.20 -16.96
CA LEU A 255 16.93 -14.60 -17.20
C LEU A 255 18.22 -15.40 -17.48
N VAL A 256 18.49 -16.40 -16.65
CA VAL A 256 19.64 -17.31 -16.80
C VAL A 256 19.28 -18.49 -17.70
N ARG A 257 18.07 -19.04 -17.52
CA ARG A 257 17.58 -20.18 -18.30
C ARG A 257 16.06 -20.10 -18.48
N GLY A 258 15.58 -20.56 -19.62
CA GLY A 258 14.16 -20.67 -19.95
C GLY A 258 13.76 -19.74 -21.09
N ARG A 259 12.45 -19.63 -21.32
CA ARG A 259 11.86 -18.73 -22.33
C ARG A 259 11.75 -17.30 -21.78
N PRO A 260 11.70 -16.26 -22.64
CA PRO A 260 11.46 -14.88 -22.21
C PRO A 260 10.26 -14.77 -21.25
N GLN A 261 10.45 -14.06 -20.13
CA GLN A 261 9.44 -13.88 -19.09
C GLN A 261 9.11 -12.41 -18.89
N ARG A 262 7.96 -12.14 -18.26
CA ARG A 262 7.53 -10.78 -17.93
C ARG A 262 7.43 -10.60 -16.43
N ILE A 263 8.19 -9.66 -15.91
CA ILE A 263 8.15 -9.21 -14.52
C ILE A 263 7.01 -8.22 -14.37
N ILE A 264 6.14 -8.43 -13.38
CA ILE A 264 4.98 -7.58 -13.06
C ILE A 264 4.98 -7.07 -11.62
N TRP A 265 5.94 -7.53 -10.81
CA TRP A 265 6.17 -7.08 -9.45
C TRP A 265 7.65 -7.13 -9.12
N CYS A 266 8.15 -6.13 -8.43
CA CYS A 266 9.49 -6.15 -7.83
C CYS A 266 9.42 -5.44 -6.48
N GLU A 267 10.00 -6.03 -5.44
CA GLU A 267 10.14 -5.38 -4.15
C GLU A 267 11.46 -5.74 -3.46
N LEU A 268 11.91 -4.83 -2.59
CA LEU A 268 12.99 -5.04 -1.64
C LEU A 268 12.40 -5.16 -0.24
N TYR A 269 12.49 -6.35 0.34
CA TYR A 269 12.16 -6.60 1.74
C TYR A 269 13.40 -6.41 2.61
N ILE A 270 13.27 -5.61 3.67
CA ILE A 270 14.33 -5.34 4.64
C ILE A 270 13.80 -5.64 6.04
N ALA A 271 14.48 -6.49 6.79
CA ALA A 271 14.15 -6.75 8.19
C ALA A 271 15.39 -6.56 9.08
N PRO A 272 15.38 -5.59 10.01
CA PRO A 272 16.45 -5.40 10.99
C PRO A 272 16.62 -6.63 11.90
N SER A 273 17.83 -6.96 12.34
CA SER A 273 18.09 -8.13 13.20
C SER A 273 17.23 -8.16 14.47
N ALA A 274 17.04 -7.00 15.10
CA ALA A 274 16.19 -6.86 16.30
C ALA A 274 14.71 -7.25 16.05
N SER A 275 14.23 -7.14 14.81
CA SER A 275 12.87 -7.54 14.43
C SER A 275 12.76 -9.04 14.12
N ILE A 276 13.84 -9.66 13.60
CA ILE A 276 13.90 -11.09 13.29
C ILE A 276 13.84 -11.91 14.59
N LEU A 277 14.55 -11.45 15.63
CA LEU A 277 14.57 -12.10 16.95
C LEU A 277 13.26 -11.92 17.75
N ARG A 278 12.41 -10.97 17.36
CA ARG A 278 11.09 -10.72 17.97
C ARG A 278 9.95 -11.46 17.27
N ALA A 279 10.22 -12.32 16.29
CA ALA A 279 9.20 -13.25 15.79
C ALA A 279 8.61 -14.01 16.99
N PRO A 280 7.28 -14.11 17.13
CA PRO A 280 6.65 -14.48 18.38
C PRO A 280 7.14 -15.86 18.81
N SER A 281 7.89 -15.90 19.92
CA SER A 281 8.01 -17.14 20.68
C SER A 281 6.59 -17.54 21.09
N ARG A 282 6.30 -18.85 21.04
CA ARG A 282 4.98 -19.47 21.20
C ARG A 282 4.17 -19.12 22.48
N LYS A 283 4.61 -18.19 23.33
CA LYS A 283 4.12 -18.04 24.71
C LYS A 283 3.41 -16.72 25.06
N GLU A 284 3.40 -15.69 24.21
CA GLU A 284 2.70 -14.44 24.53
C GLU A 284 1.34 -14.36 23.83
N SER A 285 0.38 -15.17 24.29
CA SER A 285 -1.04 -14.98 23.98
C SER A 285 -1.92 -15.33 25.18
N LEU A 286 -1.71 -14.66 26.31
CA LEU A 286 -2.67 -14.63 27.41
C LEU A 286 -2.73 -13.21 27.97
N PHE A 287 -3.95 -12.70 28.14
CA PHE A 287 -4.37 -11.36 28.61
C PHE A 287 -4.25 -10.24 27.54
N SER A 288 -5.27 -9.45 27.21
CA SER A 288 -6.46 -9.02 27.97
C SER A 288 -7.65 -8.81 27.04
N SER A 289 -8.73 -9.56 27.27
CA SER A 289 -10.08 -9.24 26.78
C SER A 289 -10.82 -8.49 27.88
N SER A 290 -10.72 -7.17 27.90
CA SER A 290 -11.65 -6.31 28.62
C SER A 290 -12.58 -5.67 27.59
N CYS A 291 -13.69 -6.36 27.32
CA CYS A 291 -14.82 -5.82 26.59
C CYS A 291 -15.46 -4.67 27.39
N LEU A 292 -15.29 -3.43 26.92
CA LEU A 292 -16.25 -2.37 27.22
C LEU A 292 -17.56 -2.70 26.48
N ARG A 293 -18.54 -3.21 27.21
CA ARG A 293 -19.95 -3.21 26.77
C ARG A 293 -20.48 -1.78 26.89
N LEU A 294 -20.58 -1.07 25.78
CA LEU A 294 -21.45 0.09 25.67
C LEU A 294 -22.87 -0.42 25.41
N SER A 295 -23.71 -0.41 26.45
CA SER A 295 -25.14 -0.67 26.34
C SER A 295 -25.83 0.51 25.65
N TRP A 296 -26.35 0.27 24.45
CA TRP A 296 -27.31 1.17 23.83
C TRP A 296 -28.67 0.98 24.49
N GLY A 297 -29.05 1.93 25.34
CA GLY A 297 -30.39 2.01 25.93
C GLY A 297 -31.42 2.35 24.85
N ARG A 298 -32.40 1.48 24.66
CA ARG A 298 -33.64 1.78 23.93
C ARG A 298 -34.42 2.81 24.74
N GLN A 299 -34.60 4.02 24.20
CA GLN A 299 -35.64 4.93 24.67
C GLN A 299 -36.89 4.74 23.80
N SER A 300 -37.98 4.31 24.44
CA SER A 300 -39.32 4.28 23.87
C SER A 300 -39.89 5.70 23.75
N PRO A 301 -40.76 5.98 22.76
CA PRO A 301 -41.38 7.30 22.63
C PRO A 301 -42.46 7.52 23.69
N ARG A 302 -42.43 8.69 24.33
CA ARG A 302 -43.50 9.19 25.22
C ARG A 302 -44.63 9.78 24.38
N THR A 303 -45.84 9.29 24.63
CA THR A 303 -47.13 9.88 24.23
C THR A 303 -47.39 11.18 25.02
N PRO A 304 -47.93 12.24 24.40
CA PRO A 304 -48.48 13.38 25.12
C PRO A 304 -49.99 13.18 25.39
N ALA A 305 -50.40 13.56 26.60
CA ALA A 305 -51.79 13.64 27.04
C ALA A 305 -52.47 14.94 26.56
N SER A 306 -53.79 14.87 26.45
CA SER A 306 -54.76 15.81 25.88
C SER A 306 -55.10 17.04 26.74
N ALA A 307 -55.44 18.15 26.07
CA ALA A 307 -56.46 19.15 26.44
C ALA A 307 -56.97 19.80 25.12
N ALA A 308 -58.24 19.56 24.70
CA ALA A 308 -59.40 20.48 24.80
C ALA A 308 -59.12 21.90 24.23
N GLU A 309 -59.86 22.56 23.33
CA GLU A 309 -61.24 22.54 22.80
C GLU A 309 -61.22 23.29 21.43
N ASP A 310 -61.88 22.79 20.39
CA ASP A 310 -63.12 23.28 19.78
C ASP A 310 -63.09 24.66 19.06
N HIS A 311 -63.05 24.67 17.72
CA HIS A 311 -64.13 25.23 16.87
C HIS A 311 -63.80 25.27 15.35
N ARG A 312 -64.69 24.60 14.60
CA ARG A 312 -65.36 25.01 13.34
C ARG A 312 -64.64 24.99 11.97
N ARG A 313 -65.34 24.26 11.07
CA ARG A 313 -65.61 24.44 9.61
C ARG A 313 -64.69 23.77 8.57
N ALA A 314 -65.14 22.57 8.17
CA ALA A 314 -65.69 22.16 6.86
C ALA A 314 -64.86 22.28 5.55
N PRO A 315 -65.12 21.39 4.54
CA PRO A 315 -64.07 20.76 3.73
C PRO A 315 -64.17 21.05 2.22
N VAL A 316 -63.14 20.67 1.46
CA VAL A 316 -63.28 20.38 0.02
C VAL A 316 -62.59 19.06 -0.31
N ARG A 317 -63.40 18.12 -0.85
CA ARG A 317 -63.01 16.88 -1.51
C ARG A 317 -62.43 17.20 -2.90
N ALA A 318 -61.44 16.43 -3.34
CA ALA A 318 -61.49 15.83 -4.69
C ALA A 318 -60.62 14.57 -4.74
N ASP A 319 -61.22 13.58 -5.39
CA ASP A 319 -60.90 12.18 -5.55
C ASP A 319 -59.66 11.91 -6.43
N ARG A 320 -59.04 10.74 -6.19
CA ARG A 320 -58.64 9.65 -7.13
C ARG A 320 -58.17 10.03 -8.55
N SER A 321 -57.24 9.34 -9.23
CA SER A 321 -56.39 8.18 -9.01
C SER A 321 -55.77 7.82 -10.39
N ILE A 322 -54.78 6.93 -10.41
CA ILE A 322 -54.40 6.00 -11.51
C ILE A 322 -53.25 6.42 -12.45
N CYS A 323 -52.14 5.71 -12.23
CA CYS A 323 -51.26 4.95 -13.14
C CYS A 323 -50.98 5.41 -14.58
N GLY A 324 -49.69 5.34 -14.94
CA GLY A 324 -49.24 5.08 -16.32
C GLY A 324 -47.73 5.15 -16.51
N ARG A 325 -47.04 4.01 -16.50
CA ARG A 325 -45.68 3.85 -17.07
C ARG A 325 -45.78 3.82 -18.61
N PRO A 326 -44.77 4.33 -19.34
CA PRO A 326 -44.50 3.88 -20.70
C PRO A 326 -43.21 3.05 -20.82
N THR A 327 -43.31 2.13 -21.75
CA THR A 327 -42.39 1.09 -22.20
C THR A 327 -41.25 1.58 -23.09
N ARG A 328 -40.16 0.79 -23.11
CA ARG A 328 -39.10 0.78 -24.14
C ARG A 328 -39.65 0.51 -25.55
N ARG A 329 -39.04 1.13 -26.56
CA ARG A 329 -38.80 0.56 -27.91
C ARG A 329 -37.43 1.08 -28.41
N SER A 330 -36.54 0.12 -28.72
CA SER A 330 -35.94 -0.17 -30.05
C SER A 330 -34.71 0.66 -30.33
#